data_AF-A0A941DUI8-F1
#
_entry.id   AF-A0A941DUI8-F1
#
_cell.length_a   1.000
_cell.length_b   1.000
_cell.length_c   1.000
_cell.angle_alpha   90.00
_cell.angle_beta   90.00
_cell.angle_gamma   90.00
#
_symmetry.space_group_name_H-M   'P 1'
#
loop_
_entity.id
_entity.type
_entity.pdbx_description
1 polymer ?
#
loop_
_entity_poly.entity_id
_entity_poly.type
_entity_poly.pdbx_seq_one_letter_code
_entity_poly.pdbx_strand_id
1 'polypeptide(L)'
;MRNILISMLFFLFLAAGCGTQENVIKDENIQQGNALHREHVSNIKEKETVVLAYETSKQTNQEMNVDDSTDKLKTSIDEVEKYEVQDDRLKESDEKQENKLDTKKEQDMVSEAVFIPVLNKYNQMYDIIEPNVDQSKLYEEYVGYKFKTIKTKEQLYKEFSDFMISEVARSLWSDYVNEGEDALYLIPQDGHPKFIKDNPYSLKKINQNTYQLTSNHQCELHGRLDMVFTFTQIDGKWKISKLDVS
;
A
#
# COMPACT_ATOMS: atom_id res chain seq x y z
N MET A 1 44.59 -28.93 -25.95
CA MET A 1 44.06 -27.96 -26.92
C MET A 1 42.69 -28.42 -27.40
N ARG A 2 41.62 -27.80 -26.88
CA ARG A 2 40.26 -27.91 -27.44
C ARG A 2 39.48 -26.69 -26.92
N ASN A 3 39.39 -25.69 -27.78
CA ASN A 3 38.53 -24.52 -27.66
C ASN A 3 37.09 -24.92 -28.00
N ILE A 4 36.09 -24.43 -27.25
CA ILE A 4 34.71 -24.16 -27.67
C ILE A 4 34.18 -23.17 -26.62
N LEU A 5 34.17 -21.87 -26.92
CA LEU A 5 33.14 -21.07 -27.59
C LEU A 5 32.17 -20.43 -26.59
N ILE A 6 32.36 -19.13 -26.45
CA ILE A 6 31.63 -18.16 -25.64
C ILE A 6 30.20 -18.01 -26.16
N SER A 7 29.20 -18.13 -25.28
CA SER A 7 27.85 -17.62 -25.53
C SER A 7 27.56 -16.55 -24.48
N MET A 8 27.86 -15.31 -24.86
CA MET A 8 27.42 -14.11 -24.13
C MET A 8 25.93 -13.93 -24.40
N LEU A 9 25.11 -14.24 -23.41
CA LEU A 9 23.70 -13.88 -23.39
C LEU A 9 23.59 -12.45 -22.85
N PHE A 10 23.50 -11.48 -23.77
CA PHE A 10 23.16 -10.10 -23.47
C PHE A 10 21.68 -10.05 -23.04
N PHE A 11 21.44 -9.94 -21.73
CA PHE A 11 20.14 -9.52 -21.21
C PHE A 11 20.04 -8.00 -21.38
N LEU A 12 19.30 -7.59 -22.41
CA LEU A 12 18.83 -6.21 -22.55
C LEU A 12 17.72 -5.99 -21.52
N PHE A 13 18.02 -5.18 -20.50
CA PHE A 13 17.03 -4.58 -19.62
C PHE A 13 16.18 -3.60 -20.44
N LEU A 14 14.91 -3.94 -20.69
CA LEU A 14 13.88 -2.96 -21.04
C LEU A 14 13.41 -2.30 -19.74
N ALA A 15 14.04 -1.18 -19.40
CA ALA A 15 13.45 -0.21 -18.48
C ALA A 15 12.25 0.43 -19.20
N ALA A 16 11.03 0.13 -18.74
CA ALA A 16 9.85 0.92 -19.08
C ALA A 16 9.97 2.27 -18.36
N GLY A 17 10.69 3.20 -18.99
CA GLY A 17 10.66 4.61 -18.63
C GLY A 17 9.32 5.20 -19.05
N CYS A 18 8.62 5.78 -18.08
CA CYS A 18 7.55 6.74 -18.33
C CYS A 18 8.19 7.93 -19.07
N GLY A 19 7.92 8.06 -20.37
CA GLY A 19 8.55 9.06 -21.23
C GLY A 19 7.92 9.11 -22.60
N THR A 20 6.95 10.00 -22.75
CA THR A 20 6.16 10.35 -23.92
C THR A 20 7.01 10.78 -25.13
N GLN A 21 6.71 10.23 -26.31
CA GLN A 21 6.83 10.96 -27.58
C GLN A 21 5.58 10.72 -28.43
N GLU A 22 4.80 11.80 -28.54
CA GLU A 22 3.66 11.96 -29.41
C GLU A 22 4.14 12.02 -30.87
N ASN A 23 3.92 10.94 -31.62
CA ASN A 23 4.09 10.93 -33.07
C ASN A 23 2.71 10.82 -33.73
N VAL A 24 2.28 11.95 -34.28
CA VAL A 24 1.15 12.06 -35.20
C VAL A 24 1.52 11.35 -36.50
N ILE A 25 1.03 10.13 -36.71
CA ILE A 25 1.00 9.51 -38.02
C ILE A 25 -0.46 9.36 -38.42
N LYS A 26 -0.84 10.14 -39.44
CA LYS A 26 -2.04 9.91 -40.24
C LYS A 26 -1.77 8.65 -41.04
N ASP A 27 -2.62 7.64 -40.91
CA ASP A 27 -2.85 6.70 -41.99
C ASP A 27 -4.28 6.19 -41.98
N GLU A 28 -4.86 6.30 -43.17
CA GLU A 28 -6.14 5.77 -43.58
C GLU A 28 -6.09 4.24 -43.56
N ASN A 29 -7.28 3.62 -43.60
CA ASN A 29 -7.50 2.23 -44.03
C ASN A 29 -7.50 1.14 -42.94
N ILE A 30 -8.54 1.13 -42.07
CA ILE A 30 -9.08 -0.12 -41.49
C ILE A 30 -10.61 -0.07 -41.49
N GLN A 31 -11.22 -0.38 -42.64
CA GLN A 31 -12.55 -0.98 -42.69
C GLN A 31 -12.37 -2.47 -42.98
N GLN A 32 -12.57 -3.30 -41.96
CA GLN A 32 -13.14 -4.66 -41.98
C GLN A 32 -12.62 -5.45 -40.78
N GLY A 33 -13.41 -5.46 -39.71
CA GLY A 33 -13.10 -6.27 -38.53
C GLY A 33 -13.97 -5.98 -37.31
N ASN A 34 -15.21 -5.51 -37.49
CA ASN A 34 -16.13 -5.21 -36.39
C ASN A 34 -17.55 -5.69 -36.73
N ALA A 35 -17.71 -7.01 -36.86
CA ALA A 35 -19.03 -7.65 -36.88
C ALA A 35 -18.85 -9.12 -36.51
N LEU A 36 -18.71 -9.41 -35.21
CA LEU A 36 -19.07 -10.68 -34.56
C LEU A 36 -18.85 -10.66 -33.03
N HIS A 37 -18.31 -9.58 -32.45
CA HIS A 37 -18.22 -9.39 -31.00
C HIS A 37 -19.51 -8.83 -30.36
N ARG A 38 -20.68 -9.23 -30.86
CA ARG A 38 -21.99 -8.72 -30.41
C ARG A 38 -23.03 -9.80 -30.10
N GLU A 39 -22.58 -11.01 -29.76
CA GLU A 39 -23.47 -12.11 -29.35
C GLU A 39 -23.09 -12.76 -28.00
N HIS A 40 -22.22 -12.13 -27.20
CA HIS A 40 -21.82 -12.66 -25.88
C HIS A 40 -22.02 -11.69 -24.70
N VAL A 41 -22.88 -10.68 -24.86
CA VAL A 41 -23.19 -9.68 -23.81
C VAL A 41 -24.62 -9.82 -23.25
N SER A 42 -25.35 -10.89 -23.59
CA SER A 42 -26.71 -11.12 -23.07
C SER A 42 -26.84 -12.19 -21.98
N ASN A 43 -25.75 -12.84 -21.54
CA ASN A 43 -25.82 -13.96 -20.58
C ASN A 43 -25.15 -13.74 -19.21
N ILE A 44 -24.80 -12.50 -18.84
CA ILE A 44 -24.22 -12.18 -17.52
C ILE A 44 -25.12 -11.17 -16.80
N LYS A 45 -26.39 -11.54 -16.57
CA LYS A 45 -27.31 -10.80 -15.66
C LYS A 45 -28.11 -11.69 -14.71
N GLU A 46 -27.79 -12.99 -14.61
CA GLU A 46 -28.56 -13.94 -13.80
C GLU A 46 -27.73 -14.74 -12.77
N LYS A 47 -26.53 -14.26 -12.40
CA LYS A 47 -25.71 -14.92 -11.35
C LYS A 47 -25.23 -14.02 -10.21
N GLU A 48 -25.91 -12.90 -9.96
CA GLU A 48 -25.70 -12.05 -8.77
C GLU A 48 -26.87 -12.16 -7.80
N THR A 49 -27.23 -13.37 -7.34
CA THR A 49 -28.27 -13.51 -6.30
C THR A 49 -28.11 -14.71 -5.36
N VAL A 50 -26.92 -15.29 -5.25
CA VAL A 50 -26.69 -16.44 -4.36
C VAL A 50 -25.32 -16.38 -3.67
N VAL A 51 -24.94 -15.24 -3.08
CA VAL A 51 -23.83 -15.18 -2.09
C VAL A 51 -24.11 -14.05 -1.08
N LEU A 52 -25.18 -14.16 -0.31
CA LEU A 52 -25.47 -13.22 0.79
C LEU A 52 -26.28 -13.89 1.93
N ALA A 53 -26.01 -15.18 2.20
CA ALA A 53 -26.77 -15.97 3.16
C ALA A 53 -25.92 -16.96 3.98
N TYR A 54 -24.67 -16.62 4.29
CA TYR A 54 -23.84 -17.49 5.14
C TYR A 54 -22.92 -16.73 6.10
N GLU A 55 -23.43 -15.72 6.82
CA GLU A 55 -22.65 -15.13 7.92
C GLU A 55 -23.44 -14.48 9.06
N THR A 56 -24.69 -14.90 9.30
CA THR A 56 -25.45 -14.43 10.47
C THR A 56 -26.23 -15.55 11.15
N SER A 57 -25.54 -16.47 11.83
CA SER A 57 -26.17 -17.32 12.86
C SER A 57 -25.18 -18.06 13.77
N LYS A 58 -24.32 -17.34 14.50
CA LYS A 58 -23.80 -17.84 15.80
C LYS A 58 -23.63 -16.68 16.78
N GLN A 59 -24.10 -16.90 18.01
CA GLN A 59 -24.35 -15.95 19.12
C GLN A 59 -25.71 -15.26 18.97
N THR A 60 -26.74 -15.59 19.74
CA THR A 60 -26.78 -15.44 21.21
C THR A 60 -27.97 -16.21 21.78
N ASN A 61 -27.79 -16.91 22.90
CA ASN A 61 -28.86 -17.37 23.78
C ASN A 61 -28.44 -17.09 25.23
N GLN A 62 -29.44 -16.79 26.06
CA GLN A 62 -29.45 -16.46 27.49
C GLN A 62 -29.08 -15.00 27.81
N GLU A 63 -29.86 -14.24 28.58
CA GLU A 63 -31.02 -14.56 29.40
C GLU A 63 -31.84 -13.29 29.67
N MET A 64 -33.15 -13.48 29.75
CA MET A 64 -34.16 -12.48 30.06
C MET A 64 -34.38 -12.50 31.57
N ASN A 65 -34.25 -11.36 32.25
CA ASN A 65 -34.94 -11.11 33.51
C ASN A 65 -35.34 -9.65 33.62
N VAL A 66 -36.60 -9.49 34.00
CA VAL A 66 -37.41 -8.28 34.12
C VAL A 66 -37.34 -7.78 35.55
N ASP A 67 -37.13 -6.48 35.76
CA ASP A 67 -37.78 -5.67 36.81
C ASP A 67 -37.49 -4.20 36.51
N ASP A 68 -38.47 -3.44 36.02
CA ASP A 68 -39.34 -2.55 36.81
C ASP A 68 -38.57 -1.49 37.59
N SER A 69 -38.58 -0.26 37.07
CA SER A 69 -38.93 0.95 37.83
C SER A 69 -38.71 2.19 36.98
N THR A 70 -39.83 2.86 36.75
CA THR A 70 -40.01 4.28 36.45
C THR A 70 -38.97 5.21 37.09
N ASP A 71 -38.44 6.18 36.34
CA ASP A 71 -38.68 7.58 36.72
C ASP A 71 -38.48 8.56 35.55
N LYS A 72 -39.31 9.59 35.61
CA LYS A 72 -39.39 10.76 34.75
C LYS A 72 -38.18 11.67 35.01
N LEU A 73 -37.68 12.34 33.97
CA LEU A 73 -37.73 13.81 33.94
C LEU A 73 -37.39 14.33 32.54
N LYS A 74 -38.35 15.05 31.96
CA LYS A 74 -38.11 16.11 30.98
C LYS A 74 -37.34 17.23 31.68
N THR A 75 -36.56 18.02 30.95
CA THR A 75 -36.88 19.44 30.65
C THR A 75 -35.70 20.08 29.92
N SER A 76 -35.96 20.53 28.69
CA SER A 76 -35.20 21.52 27.94
C SER A 76 -35.36 22.90 28.59
N ILE A 77 -34.33 23.75 28.56
CA ILE A 77 -34.48 25.21 28.44
C ILE A 77 -33.19 25.78 27.82
N ASP A 78 -33.44 26.68 26.88
CA ASP A 78 -32.53 27.42 26.04
C ASP A 78 -31.80 28.60 26.74
N GLU A 79 -30.92 29.20 25.93
CA GLU A 79 -30.63 30.63 25.81
C GLU A 79 -29.45 31.26 26.59
N VAL A 80 -28.48 31.70 25.76
CA VAL A 80 -27.92 33.07 25.64
C VAL A 80 -27.03 33.56 26.79
N GLU A 81 -25.75 33.80 26.50
CA GLU A 81 -25.22 35.16 26.59
C GLU A 81 -23.92 35.38 25.80
N LYS A 82 -23.89 36.58 25.21
CA LYS A 82 -22.90 37.18 24.33
C LYS A 82 -22.10 38.17 25.16
N TYR A 83 -20.77 38.10 25.13
CA TYR A 83 -19.92 39.21 25.56
C TYR A 83 -18.71 39.38 24.63
N GLU A 84 -18.76 40.45 23.83
CA GLU A 84 -17.59 41.15 23.31
C GLU A 84 -17.22 42.24 24.31
N VAL A 85 -15.93 42.38 24.66
CA VAL A 85 -15.30 43.68 24.98
C VAL A 85 -13.80 43.59 24.64
N GLN A 86 -13.35 44.49 23.76
CA GLN A 86 -11.95 44.89 23.53
C GLN A 86 -11.44 45.76 24.69
N ASP A 87 -10.16 45.67 25.05
CA ASP A 87 -9.37 46.89 25.35
C ASP A 87 -7.86 46.63 25.22
N ASP A 88 -7.21 47.61 24.61
CA ASP A 88 -5.80 47.79 24.35
C ASP A 88 -4.99 47.95 25.66
N ARG A 89 -3.74 47.45 25.64
CA ARG A 89 -2.57 48.24 26.07
C ARG A 89 -1.24 47.54 25.77
N LEU A 90 -0.49 48.20 24.89
CA LEU A 90 0.95 48.10 24.69
C LEU A 90 1.73 48.27 26.01
N LYS A 91 2.83 47.52 26.15
CA LYS A 91 4.12 48.03 26.64
C LYS A 91 5.27 47.07 26.31
N GLU A 92 6.23 47.62 25.58
CA GLU A 92 7.59 47.13 25.39
C GLU A 92 8.29 46.95 26.74
N SER A 93 9.08 45.90 26.85
CA SER A 93 10.32 45.92 27.62
C SER A 93 11.28 44.90 27.03
N ASP A 94 12.41 45.43 26.57
CA ASP A 94 13.62 44.72 26.18
C ASP A 94 14.09 43.76 27.26
N GLU A 95 14.32 42.50 26.90
CA GLU A 95 15.35 41.69 27.56
C GLU A 95 15.97 40.72 26.54
N LYS A 96 17.17 41.09 26.07
CA LYS A 96 18.07 40.23 25.33
C LYS A 96 18.51 39.08 26.23
N GLN A 97 17.87 37.93 26.10
CA GLN A 97 18.46 36.66 26.52
C GLN A 97 19.12 36.02 25.29
N GLU A 98 20.46 36.08 25.28
CA GLU A 98 21.31 35.22 24.45
C GLU A 98 21.05 33.76 24.87
N ASN A 99 20.11 33.13 24.17
CA ASN A 99 19.91 31.71 24.25
C ASN A 99 21.05 31.03 23.46
N LYS A 100 22.14 30.67 24.15
CA LYS A 100 23.11 29.68 23.69
C LYS A 100 22.37 28.36 23.54
N LEU A 101 21.72 28.18 22.40
CA LEU A 101 21.07 26.94 22.04
C LEU A 101 22.15 25.88 21.85
N ASP A 102 22.10 24.89 22.72
CA ASP A 102 22.92 23.68 22.75
C ASP A 102 23.03 23.00 21.38
N THR A 103 24.09 23.30 20.65
CA THR A 103 24.55 22.50 19.51
C THR A 103 25.22 21.22 20.01
N LYS A 104 24.42 20.30 20.58
CA LYS A 104 24.91 18.97 21.00
C LYS A 104 23.80 17.92 21.02
N LYS A 105 23.13 17.69 19.89
CA LYS A 105 22.14 16.60 19.72
C LYS A 105 22.17 15.90 18.36
N GLU A 106 23.31 15.90 17.66
CA GLU A 106 23.39 15.35 16.29
C GLU A 106 24.10 13.99 16.18
N GLN A 107 24.49 13.38 17.31
CA GLN A 107 25.42 12.23 17.30
C GLN A 107 24.76 10.83 17.34
N ASP A 108 23.43 10.71 17.21
CA ASP A 108 22.73 9.41 17.25
C ASP A 108 21.67 9.25 16.16
N MET A 109 21.86 9.92 15.01
CA MET A 109 20.98 9.73 13.87
C MET A 109 21.48 8.57 13.01
N VAL A 110 20.71 7.47 12.96
CA VAL A 110 20.92 6.39 11.99
C VAL A 110 20.92 7.00 10.58
N SER A 111 21.96 6.70 9.82
CA SER A 111 22.08 7.15 8.43
C SER A 111 20.94 6.55 7.59
N GLU A 112 20.38 7.39 6.73
CA GLU A 112 19.37 6.99 5.75
C GLU A 112 19.80 5.80 4.87
N ALA A 113 21.11 5.64 4.64
CA ALA A 113 21.69 4.52 3.91
C ALA A 113 21.28 3.13 4.45
N VAL A 114 20.83 3.05 5.71
CA VAL A 114 20.34 1.81 6.34
C VAL A 114 18.94 1.42 5.82
N PHE A 115 18.11 2.39 5.44
CA PHE A 115 16.72 2.14 5.00
C PHE A 115 16.60 1.89 3.50
N ILE A 116 17.52 2.43 2.69
CA ILE A 116 17.51 2.25 1.23
C ILE A 116 17.49 0.77 0.80
N PRO A 117 18.29 -0.15 1.37
CA PRO A 117 18.18 -1.57 1.05
C PRO A 117 16.82 -2.20 1.36
N VAL A 118 16.15 -1.74 2.43
CA VAL A 118 14.80 -2.19 2.81
C VAL A 118 13.78 -1.73 1.76
N LEU A 119 13.88 -0.48 1.32
CA LEU A 119 13.02 0.10 0.27
C LEU A 119 13.26 -0.53 -1.11
N ASN A 120 14.51 -0.88 -1.43
CA ASN A 120 14.81 -1.61 -2.66
C ASN A 120 14.10 -2.97 -2.68
N LYS A 121 14.10 -3.72 -1.56
CA LYS A 121 13.34 -4.97 -1.45
C LYS A 121 11.83 -4.74 -1.59
N TYR A 122 11.29 -3.66 -1.01
CA TYR A 122 9.89 -3.27 -1.20
C TYR A 122 9.55 -2.99 -2.68
N ASN A 123 10.43 -2.32 -3.42
CA ASN A 123 10.23 -2.08 -4.85
C ASN A 123 10.31 -3.36 -5.71
N GLN A 124 10.95 -4.41 -5.19
CA GLN A 124 11.21 -5.68 -5.86
C GLN A 124 10.28 -6.82 -5.40
N MET A 125 9.18 -6.52 -4.68
CA MET A 125 8.30 -7.59 -4.18
C MET A 125 7.73 -8.48 -5.30
N TYR A 126 7.40 -7.89 -6.46
CA TYR A 126 6.96 -8.68 -7.61
C TYR A 126 8.06 -9.61 -8.13
N ASP A 127 9.30 -9.11 -8.25
CA ASP A 127 10.45 -9.91 -8.70
C ASP A 127 10.74 -11.09 -7.75
N ILE A 128 10.41 -10.96 -6.47
CA ILE A 128 10.53 -12.04 -5.47
C ILE A 128 9.55 -13.18 -5.78
N ILE A 129 8.31 -12.85 -6.16
CA ILE A 129 7.23 -13.83 -6.28
C ILE A 129 7.03 -14.34 -7.71
N GLU A 130 7.35 -13.53 -8.72
CA GLU A 130 7.13 -13.84 -10.14
C GLU A 130 7.70 -15.21 -10.56
N PRO A 131 8.93 -15.60 -10.15
CA PRO A 131 9.46 -16.92 -10.50
C PRO A 131 8.57 -18.08 -10.02
N ASN A 132 7.79 -17.86 -8.96
CA ASN A 132 6.87 -18.82 -8.39
C ASN A 132 5.51 -18.87 -9.11
N VAL A 133 5.19 -17.92 -9.99
CA VAL A 133 3.89 -17.88 -10.66
C VAL A 133 3.94 -18.64 -11.99
N ASP A 134 2.95 -19.47 -12.24
CA ASP A 134 2.71 -20.11 -13.54
C ASP A 134 1.82 -19.21 -14.40
N GLN A 135 2.45 -18.37 -15.21
CA GLN A 135 1.77 -17.46 -16.14
C GLN A 135 1.29 -18.15 -17.42
N SER A 136 1.52 -19.46 -17.60
CA SER A 136 1.09 -20.18 -18.81
C SER A 136 -0.42 -20.41 -18.88
N LYS A 137 -1.10 -20.32 -17.73
CA LYS A 137 -2.53 -20.58 -17.62
C LYS A 137 -3.19 -19.66 -16.60
N LEU A 138 -4.16 -18.89 -17.08
CA LEU A 138 -5.10 -18.15 -16.24
C LEU A 138 -6.24 -19.08 -15.79
N TYR A 139 -6.56 -19.07 -14.50
CA TYR A 139 -7.66 -19.86 -13.93
C TYR A 139 -8.86 -18.95 -13.71
N GLU A 140 -9.85 -19.00 -14.60
CA GLU A 140 -11.01 -18.10 -14.59
C GLU A 140 -11.84 -18.18 -13.29
N GLU A 141 -11.99 -19.37 -12.71
CA GLU A 141 -12.70 -19.58 -11.43
C GLU A 141 -12.10 -18.76 -10.27
N TYR A 142 -10.78 -18.56 -10.28
CA TYR A 142 -10.05 -17.82 -9.24
C TYR A 142 -9.53 -16.45 -9.74
N VAL A 143 -9.80 -16.12 -11.01
CA VAL A 143 -9.35 -14.89 -11.69
C VAL A 143 -7.85 -14.63 -11.50
N GLY A 144 -7.01 -15.65 -11.70
CA GLY A 144 -5.58 -15.49 -11.46
C GLY A 144 -4.65 -16.59 -11.98
N TYR A 145 -3.36 -16.31 -11.91
CA TYR A 145 -2.27 -17.23 -12.25
C TYR A 145 -1.85 -18.02 -11.03
N LYS A 146 -1.75 -19.34 -11.17
CA LYS A 146 -1.48 -20.23 -10.05
C LYS A 146 -0.02 -20.10 -9.58
N PHE A 147 0.20 -20.02 -8.28
CA PHE A 147 1.52 -20.18 -7.68
C PHE A 147 1.97 -21.65 -7.73
N LYS A 148 3.24 -21.89 -8.02
CA LYS A 148 3.87 -23.21 -8.18
C LYS A 148 4.07 -23.90 -6.84
N THR A 149 4.50 -23.16 -5.81
CA THR A 149 4.81 -23.73 -4.48
C THR A 149 4.08 -23.05 -3.33
N ILE A 150 3.67 -21.79 -3.49
CA ILE A 150 2.92 -21.05 -2.47
C ILE A 150 1.44 -21.43 -2.56
N LYS A 151 0.85 -21.89 -1.46
CA LYS A 151 -0.54 -22.37 -1.42
C LYS A 151 -1.49 -21.49 -0.63
N THR A 152 -0.97 -20.66 0.27
CA THR A 152 -1.77 -19.87 1.23
C THR A 152 -1.31 -18.42 1.26
N LYS A 153 -2.20 -17.49 1.64
CA LYS A 153 -1.83 -16.08 1.82
C LYS A 153 -0.72 -15.91 2.86
N GLU A 154 -0.75 -16.69 3.95
CA GLU A 154 0.27 -16.65 5.00
C GLU A 154 1.66 -17.07 4.51
N GLN A 155 1.73 -18.05 3.60
CA GLN A 155 3.01 -18.42 2.98
C GLN A 155 3.54 -17.29 2.10
N LEU A 156 2.69 -16.64 1.31
CA LEU A 156 3.08 -15.47 0.52
C LEU A 156 3.63 -14.35 1.41
N TYR A 157 2.95 -14.00 2.50
CA TYR A 157 3.40 -12.92 3.37
C TYR A 157 4.76 -13.20 4.02
N LYS A 158 5.10 -14.48 4.23
CA LYS A 158 6.41 -14.88 4.77
C LYS A 158 7.56 -14.62 3.81
N GLU A 159 7.33 -14.60 2.50
CA GLU A 159 8.35 -14.26 1.49
C GLU A 159 8.92 -12.84 1.70
N PHE A 160 8.16 -11.95 2.35
CA PHE A 160 8.55 -10.56 2.61
C PHE A 160 9.05 -10.31 4.04
N SER A 161 9.06 -11.35 4.89
CA SER A 161 9.34 -11.23 6.33
C SER A 161 10.75 -10.70 6.66
N ASP A 162 11.66 -10.74 5.69
CA ASP A 162 13.02 -10.25 5.81
C ASP A 162 13.11 -8.71 5.91
N PHE A 163 12.10 -7.98 5.41
CA PHE A 163 12.16 -6.53 5.29
C PHE A 163 10.85 -5.81 5.65
N MET A 164 9.76 -6.53 5.89
CA MET A 164 8.54 -5.97 6.45
C MET A 164 7.88 -6.93 7.45
N ILE A 165 6.99 -6.40 8.28
CA ILE A 165 6.15 -7.22 9.16
C ILE A 165 4.97 -7.82 8.38
N SER A 166 4.41 -8.92 8.88
CA SER A 166 3.36 -9.67 8.17
C SER A 166 2.10 -8.83 7.95
N GLU A 167 1.80 -7.88 8.83
CA GLU A 167 0.65 -7.00 8.75
C GLU A 167 0.75 -6.06 7.55
N VAL A 168 1.94 -5.53 7.28
CA VAL A 168 2.20 -4.68 6.11
C VAL A 168 2.10 -5.51 4.82
N ALA A 169 2.71 -6.70 4.81
CA ALA A 169 2.60 -7.63 3.69
C ALA A 169 1.13 -7.98 3.39
N ARG A 170 0.34 -8.28 4.44
CA ARG A 170 -1.09 -8.57 4.30
C ARG A 170 -1.85 -7.41 3.67
N SER A 171 -1.66 -6.19 4.18
CA SER A 171 -2.34 -5.00 3.66
C SER A 171 -1.99 -4.68 2.20
N LEU A 172 -0.78 -5.04 1.75
CA LEU A 172 -0.33 -4.81 0.38
C LEU A 172 -0.83 -5.88 -0.58
N TRP A 173 -0.93 -7.14 -0.13
CA TRP A 173 -1.12 -8.28 -1.02
C TRP A 173 -2.49 -8.95 -0.91
N SER A 174 -3.31 -8.65 0.10
CA SER A 174 -4.61 -9.32 0.31
C SER A 174 -5.50 -9.32 -0.92
N ASP A 175 -5.46 -8.21 -1.67
CA ASP A 175 -6.33 -7.92 -2.81
C ASP A 175 -5.66 -8.28 -4.15
N TYR A 176 -4.41 -8.74 -4.09
CA TYR A 176 -3.64 -9.22 -5.25
C TYR A 176 -3.71 -10.71 -5.41
N VAL A 177 -4.29 -11.43 -4.44
CA VAL A 177 -4.33 -12.89 -4.49
C VAL A 177 -5.66 -13.46 -4.02
N ASN A 178 -6.08 -14.52 -4.72
CA ASN A 178 -7.19 -15.37 -4.33
C ASN A 178 -6.66 -16.70 -3.81
N GLU A 179 -7.18 -17.14 -2.68
CA GLU A 179 -6.83 -18.42 -2.05
C GLU A 179 -7.94 -19.44 -2.35
N GLY A 180 -7.58 -20.52 -3.02
CA GLY A 180 -8.45 -21.67 -3.26
C GLY A 180 -8.17 -22.79 -2.26
N GLU A 181 -8.78 -23.96 -2.48
CA GLU A 181 -8.69 -25.10 -1.54
C GLU A 181 -7.25 -25.60 -1.33
N ASP A 182 -6.41 -25.56 -2.37
CA ASP A 182 -5.05 -26.15 -2.33
C ASP A 182 -3.99 -25.31 -3.07
N ALA A 183 -4.33 -24.08 -3.42
CA ALA A 183 -3.50 -23.21 -4.25
C ALA A 183 -3.77 -21.73 -3.99
N LEU A 184 -2.73 -20.92 -4.17
CA LEU A 184 -2.85 -19.47 -4.24
C LEU A 184 -2.82 -19.04 -5.72
N TYR A 185 -3.53 -17.96 -6.04
CA TYR A 185 -3.63 -17.41 -7.38
C TYR A 185 -3.30 -15.92 -7.35
N LEU A 186 -2.37 -15.47 -8.20
CA LEU A 186 -2.04 -14.07 -8.42
C LEU A 186 -3.04 -13.44 -9.39
N ILE A 187 -3.76 -12.42 -8.94
CA ILE A 187 -4.69 -11.65 -9.76
C ILE A 187 -3.88 -10.70 -10.65
N PRO A 188 -4.06 -10.72 -11.98
CA PRO A 188 -3.38 -9.77 -12.87
C PRO A 188 -3.97 -8.37 -12.70
N GLN A 189 -3.23 -7.50 -12.02
CA GLN A 189 -3.57 -6.09 -11.84
C GLN A 189 -2.32 -5.22 -11.73
N ASP A 190 -2.50 -3.90 -11.76
CA ASP A 190 -1.41 -2.94 -11.65
C ASP A 190 -0.69 -3.06 -10.31
N GLY A 191 0.64 -2.99 -10.36
CA GLY A 191 1.50 -3.17 -9.20
C GLY A 191 1.36 -2.05 -8.16
N HIS A 192 1.89 -2.31 -6.96
CA HIS A 192 1.89 -1.33 -5.88
C HIS A 192 2.77 -0.12 -6.21
N PRO A 193 2.47 1.06 -5.66
CA PRO A 193 3.32 2.23 -5.85
C PRO A 193 4.74 2.03 -5.33
N LYS A 194 5.73 2.44 -6.13
CA LYS A 194 7.15 2.26 -5.83
C LYS A 194 7.74 3.51 -5.18
N PHE A 195 8.64 3.28 -4.23
CA PHE A 195 9.49 4.35 -3.71
C PHE A 195 10.53 4.75 -4.77
N ILE A 196 10.60 6.04 -5.11
CA ILE A 196 11.57 6.58 -6.07
C ILE A 196 12.64 7.36 -5.30
N LYS A 197 13.84 6.80 -5.19
CA LYS A 197 14.94 7.41 -4.42
C LYS A 197 15.35 8.79 -4.91
N ASP A 198 15.25 9.05 -6.22
CA ASP A 198 15.67 10.33 -6.80
C ASP A 198 14.65 11.45 -6.54
N ASN A 199 13.46 11.13 -6.04
CA ASN A 199 12.49 12.13 -5.61
C ASN A 199 12.83 12.66 -4.21
N PRO A 200 12.46 13.91 -3.88
CA PRO A 200 12.61 14.43 -2.53
C PRO A 200 11.86 13.58 -1.51
N TYR A 201 12.57 13.17 -0.46
CA TYR A 201 11.99 12.55 0.73
C TYR A 201 12.61 13.16 1.99
N SER A 202 11.96 12.94 3.13
CA SER A 202 12.45 13.33 4.44
C SER A 202 12.49 12.13 5.37
N LEU A 203 13.49 12.10 6.26
CA LEU A 203 13.63 11.06 7.28
C LEU A 203 13.55 11.69 8.67
N LYS A 204 12.61 11.20 9.48
CA LYS A 204 12.37 11.67 10.84
C LYS A 204 12.58 10.53 11.83
N LYS A 205 13.46 10.74 12.82
CA LYS A 205 13.57 9.84 13.98
C LYS A 205 12.34 10.03 14.87
N ILE A 206 11.59 8.95 15.11
CA ILE A 206 10.46 8.96 16.04
C ILE A 206 10.94 8.62 17.45
N ASN A 207 11.78 7.58 17.56
CA ASN A 207 12.48 7.19 18.78
C ASN A 207 13.77 6.41 18.41
N GLN A 208 14.44 5.79 19.38
CA GLN A 208 15.68 5.03 19.13
C GLN A 208 15.52 3.89 18.12
N ASN A 209 14.37 3.23 18.12
CA ASN A 209 14.09 2.02 17.36
C ASN A 209 13.03 2.23 16.27
N THR A 210 12.65 3.49 15.99
CA THR A 210 11.60 3.82 15.02
C THR A 210 11.94 5.08 14.23
N TYR A 211 11.87 4.97 12.91
CA TYR A 211 12.07 6.06 11.97
C TYR A 211 10.90 6.12 10.99
N GLN A 212 10.63 7.33 10.48
CA GLN A 212 9.61 7.56 9.48
C GLN A 212 10.25 8.24 8.26
N LEU A 213 10.01 7.68 7.08
CA LEU A 213 10.37 8.28 5.81
C LEU A 213 9.10 8.73 5.09
N THR A 214 9.07 9.99 4.68
CA THR A 214 7.98 10.58 3.90
C THR A 214 8.49 10.97 2.54
N SER A 215 7.86 10.48 1.49
CA SER A 215 8.21 10.71 0.09
C SER A 215 6.99 11.17 -0.69
N ASN A 216 7.16 12.19 -1.53
CA ASN A 216 6.09 12.71 -2.36
C ASN A 216 6.43 12.46 -3.83
N HIS A 217 5.49 11.86 -4.56
CA HIS A 217 5.64 11.53 -5.96
C HIS A 217 4.56 12.25 -6.78
N GLN A 218 4.91 12.64 -7.99
CA GLN A 218 3.95 13.00 -9.02
C GLN A 218 4.14 11.98 -10.14
N CYS A 219 3.12 11.18 -10.39
CA CYS A 219 3.09 10.21 -11.48
C CYS A 219 2.02 10.63 -12.48
N GLU A 220 2.29 10.47 -13.77
CA GLU A 220 1.31 10.82 -14.82
C GLU A 220 0.01 10.00 -14.69
N LEU A 221 0.13 8.72 -14.35
CA LEU A 221 -1.01 7.80 -14.25
C LEU A 221 -1.83 7.96 -12.96
N HIS A 222 -1.16 8.23 -11.83
CA HIS A 222 -1.78 8.20 -10.50
C HIS A 222 -1.89 9.58 -9.84
N GLY A 223 -1.38 10.63 -10.49
CA GLY A 223 -1.37 11.97 -9.93
C GLY A 223 -0.33 12.13 -8.82
N ARG A 224 -0.65 12.96 -7.82
CA ARG A 224 0.19 13.12 -6.64
C ARG A 224 -0.02 11.92 -5.72
N LEU A 225 1.07 11.37 -5.24
CA LEU A 225 1.08 10.24 -4.32
C LEU A 225 2.03 10.55 -3.17
N ASP A 226 1.51 10.55 -1.96
CA ASP A 226 2.30 10.73 -0.75
C ASP A 226 2.47 9.36 -0.07
N MET A 227 3.72 8.95 0.15
CA MET A 227 4.07 7.67 0.76
C MET A 227 4.76 7.90 2.10
N VAL A 228 4.27 7.23 3.15
CA VAL A 228 4.86 7.29 4.49
C VAL A 228 5.25 5.90 4.95
N PHE A 229 6.54 5.63 5.00
CA PHE A 229 7.11 4.39 5.51
C PHE A 229 7.49 4.57 6.98
N THR A 230 7.04 3.67 7.85
CA THR A 230 7.55 3.58 9.22
C THR A 230 8.43 2.35 9.33
N PHE A 231 9.67 2.54 9.77
CA PHE A 231 10.64 1.49 10.03
C PHE A 231 10.77 1.26 11.52
N THR A 232 10.73 0.00 11.94
CA THR A 232 11.00 -0.40 13.33
C THR A 232 12.13 -1.41 13.36
N GLN A 233 13.03 -1.29 14.33
CA GLN A 233 14.06 -2.29 14.57
C GLN A 233 13.46 -3.48 15.33
N ILE A 234 13.42 -4.64 14.68
CA ILE A 234 12.87 -5.90 15.21
C ILE A 234 13.94 -6.97 15.04
N ASP A 235 14.31 -7.64 16.14
CA ASP A 235 15.37 -8.66 16.17
C ASP A 235 16.70 -8.17 15.54
N GLY A 236 17.05 -6.91 15.82
CA GLY A 236 18.26 -6.26 15.30
C GLY A 236 18.20 -5.85 13.82
N LYS A 237 17.08 -6.10 13.11
CA LYS A 237 16.89 -5.72 11.70
C LYS A 237 15.86 -4.60 11.57
N TRP A 238 16.10 -3.65 10.68
CA TRP A 238 15.09 -2.65 10.32
C TRP A 238 14.08 -3.27 9.35
N LYS A 239 12.79 -3.16 9.69
CA LYS A 239 11.68 -3.64 8.86
C LYS A 239 10.63 -2.55 8.70
N ILE A 240 9.92 -2.56 7.57
CA ILE A 240 8.73 -1.74 7.38
C ILE A 240 7.64 -2.27 8.31
N SER A 241 7.25 -1.46 9.29
CA SER A 241 6.21 -1.76 10.27
C SER A 241 4.89 -1.05 9.99
N LYS A 242 4.92 -0.02 9.12
CA LYS A 242 3.73 0.66 8.62
C LYS A 242 4.01 1.26 7.26
N LEU A 243 2.99 1.28 6.40
CA LEU A 243 2.98 1.99 5.14
C LEU A 243 1.64 2.69 5.00
N ASP A 244 1.66 4.01 4.83
CA ASP A 244 0.49 4.80 4.45
C ASP A 244 0.73 5.35 3.04
N VAL A 245 -0.29 5.30 2.19
CA VAL A 245 -0.28 5.81 0.81
C VAL A 245 -1.56 6.63 0.62
N SER A 246 -1.42 7.88 0.18
CA SER A 246 -2.54 8.82 -0.03
C SER A 246 -2.39 9.67 -1.28
#